data_AF-H0Y854-F1
#
_entry.id   AF-H0Y854-F1
#
_cell.length_a   1.000
_cell.length_b   1.000
_cell.length_c   1.000
_cell.angle_alpha   90.00
_cell.angle_beta   90.00
_cell.angle_gamma   90.00
#
_symmetry.space_group_name_H-M   'P 1'
#
loop_
_entity.id
_entity.type
_entity.pdbx_description
1 polymer ?
#
loop_
_entity_poly.entity_id
_entity_poly.type
_entity_poly.pdbx_seq_one_letter_code
_entity_poly.pdbx_strand_id
1 'polypeptide(L)'
;QKSDSECAEQLRQLARRITEDHVIQHGLVVDGTSLSLALREHEKLFMEVCRNCSAVLCCRMAPLQKAKVIRLIKISPEKPITLAVGDGANDESWVKKEDRLQETVTMQ
;
A
#
# COMPACT_ATOMS: atom_id res chain seq x y z
N GLN A 1 18.95 7.71 4.04
CA GLN A 1 18.28 6.40 4.11
C GLN A 1 17.28 6.54 5.23
N LYS A 2 15.97 6.56 4.97
CA LYS A 2 14.97 6.60 6.04
C LYS A 2 15.14 5.34 6.90
N SER A 3 15.38 5.49 8.19
CA SER A 3 15.65 4.35 9.08
C SER A 3 14.35 3.59 9.38
N ASP A 4 14.44 2.29 9.68
CA ASP A 4 13.27 1.46 10.03
C ASP A 4 12.49 2.03 11.22
N SER A 5 13.17 2.76 12.12
CA SER A 5 12.55 3.48 13.25
C SER A 5 11.67 4.65 12.80
N GLU A 6 12.09 5.42 11.79
CA GLU A 6 11.29 6.53 11.26
C GLU A 6 10.01 6.03 10.59
N CYS A 7 10.09 4.90 9.88
CA CYS A 7 8.92 4.30 9.25
C CYS A 7 7.87 3.88 10.29
N ALA A 8 8.30 3.22 11.38
CA ALA A 8 7.42 2.82 12.47
C ALA A 8 6.74 4.03 13.13
N GLU A 9 7.52 5.07 13.41
CA GLU A 9 7.05 6.31 14.03
C GLU A 9 5.98 6.97 13.14
N GLN A 10 6.24 7.08 11.85
CA GLN A 10 5.29 7.65 10.87
C GLN A 10 3.99 6.85 10.80
N LEU A 11 4.06 5.51 10.75
CA LEU A 11 2.86 4.68 10.73
C LEU A 11 2.03 4.82 12.02
N ARG A 12 2.68 4.87 13.19
CA ARG A 12 1.98 5.10 14.47
C ARG A 12 1.33 6.47 14.53
N GLN A 13 2.02 7.51 14.05
CA GLN A 13 1.46 8.86 13.98
C GLN A 13 0.25 8.91 13.05
N LEU A 14 0.31 8.25 11.88
CA LEU A 14 -0.83 8.15 10.96
C LEU A 14 -2.01 7.41 11.60
N ALA A 15 -1.77 6.25 12.23
CA ALA A 15 -2.82 5.50 12.93
C ALA A 15 -3.52 6.36 13.98
N ARG A 16 -2.74 7.11 14.78
CA ARG A 16 -3.29 7.99 15.82
C ARG A 16 -4.14 9.11 15.23
N ARG A 17 -3.67 9.76 14.17
CA ARG A 17 -4.39 10.84 13.50
C ARG A 17 -5.74 10.37 12.94
N ILE A 18 -5.76 9.21 12.28
CA ILE A 18 -6.99 8.66 11.72
C ILE A 18 -8.03 8.38 12.82
N THR A 19 -7.60 7.97 14.01
CA THR A 19 -8.50 7.75 15.16
C THR A 19 -8.92 9.02 15.91
N GLU A 20 -8.11 10.08 15.88
CA GLU A 20 -8.36 11.34 16.61
C GLU A 20 -9.16 12.36 15.79
N ASP A 21 -9.10 12.29 14.46
CA ASP A 21 -9.78 13.24 13.57
C ASP A 21 -11.31 12.97 13.51
N HIS A 22 -12.11 14.04 13.57
CA HIS A 22 -13.57 14.00 13.37
C HIS A 22 -13.97 13.76 11.89
N VAL A 23 -13.01 13.45 11.03
CA VAL A 23 -13.22 13.24 9.59
C VAL A 23 -13.66 11.79 9.36
N ILE A 24 -14.77 11.61 8.67
CA ILE A 24 -15.42 10.30 8.52
C ILE A 24 -14.61 9.39 7.58
N GLN A 25 -13.80 9.93 6.67
CA GLN A 25 -13.14 9.17 5.59
C GLN A 25 -11.70 9.65 5.37
N HIS A 26 -10.74 8.73 5.43
CA HIS A 26 -9.31 9.01 5.25
C HIS A 26 -8.76 8.30 4.02
N GLY A 27 -7.80 8.93 3.35
CA GLY A 27 -7.06 8.35 2.23
C GLY A 27 -5.57 8.23 2.56
N LEU A 28 -4.95 7.09 2.26
CA LEU A 28 -3.49 6.91 2.38
C LEU A 28 -2.85 6.90 1.00
N VAL A 29 -1.73 7.60 0.83
CA VAL A 29 -0.88 7.49 -0.36
C VAL A 29 0.50 7.01 0.06
N VAL A 30 1.01 5.96 -0.58
CA VAL A 30 2.32 5.38 -0.27
C VAL A 30 3.09 5.08 -1.55
N ASP A 31 4.39 5.41 -1.56
CA ASP A 31 5.27 5.08 -2.68
C ASP A 31 5.93 3.70 -2.48
N GLY A 32 6.41 3.10 -3.58
CA GLY A 32 7.06 1.79 -3.54
C GLY A 32 8.24 1.72 -2.57
N THR A 33 9.03 2.78 -2.40
CA THR A 33 10.15 2.78 -1.46
C THR A 33 9.69 2.74 -0.01
N SER A 34 8.72 3.57 0.39
CA SER A 34 8.19 3.53 1.77
C SER A 34 7.41 2.24 2.02
N LEU A 35 6.71 1.74 1.01
CA LEU A 35 6.00 0.47 1.09
C LEU A 35 6.95 -0.71 1.33
N SER A 36 8.12 -0.73 0.69
CA SER A 36 9.16 -1.75 0.96
C SER A 36 9.55 -1.80 2.43
N LEU A 37 9.77 -0.64 3.04
CA LEU A 37 10.15 -0.53 4.46
C LEU A 37 9.00 -0.99 5.35
N ALA A 38 7.79 -0.50 5.08
CA ALA A 38 6.59 -0.85 5.83
C ALA A 38 6.29 -2.35 5.77
N LEU A 39 6.39 -2.98 4.59
CA LEU A 39 6.14 -4.40 4.42
C LEU A 39 7.27 -5.30 4.94
N ARG A 40 8.47 -4.77 5.24
CA ARG A 40 9.59 -5.59 5.73
C ARG A 40 9.46 -5.88 7.21
N GLU A 41 9.32 -4.83 8.02
CA GLU A 41 9.35 -4.93 9.49
C GLU A 41 8.01 -4.54 10.15
N HIS A 42 7.16 -3.77 9.46
CA HIS A 42 6.00 -3.09 10.06
C HIS A 42 4.67 -3.47 9.38
N GLU A 43 4.59 -4.68 8.84
CA GLU A 43 3.48 -5.13 8.00
C GLU A 43 2.12 -5.03 8.72
N LYS A 44 2.10 -5.36 10.02
CA LYS A 44 0.89 -5.27 10.87
C LYS A 44 0.44 -3.82 11.09
N LEU A 45 1.38 -2.92 11.38
CA LEU A 45 1.11 -1.48 11.56
C LEU A 45 0.60 -0.86 10.26
N PHE A 46 1.22 -1.21 9.13
CA PHE A 46 0.77 -0.74 7.82
C PHE A 46 -0.66 -1.20 7.51
N MET A 47 -0.98 -2.47 7.78
CA MET A 47 -2.34 -2.98 7.61
C MET A 47 -3.36 -2.26 8.50
N GLU A 48 -3.01 -1.97 9.74
CA GLU A 48 -3.87 -1.21 10.67
C GLU A 48 -4.21 0.18 10.12
N VAL A 49 -3.21 0.91 9.62
CA VAL A 49 -3.44 2.21 8.97
C VAL A 49 -4.35 2.04 7.73
N CYS A 50 -4.07 1.04 6.88
CA CYS A 50 -4.86 0.81 5.66
C CYS A 50 -6.33 0.50 5.95
N ARG A 51 -6.63 -0.26 7.01
CA ARG A 51 -8.01 -0.63 7.37
C ARG A 51 -8.84 0.53 7.89
N ASN A 52 -8.19 1.53 8.48
CA ASN A 52 -8.87 2.75 8.92
C ASN A 52 -8.96 3.82 7.81
N CYS A 53 -8.40 3.54 6.63
CA CYS A 53 -8.53 4.39 5.45
C CYS A 53 -9.62 3.86 4.52
N SER A 54 -10.43 4.76 4.00
CA SER A 54 -11.45 4.51 2.98
C SER A 54 -10.86 4.21 1.60
N ALA A 55 -9.62 4.64 1.37
CA ALA A 55 -8.89 4.36 0.15
C ALA A 55 -7.39 4.38 0.42
N VAL A 56 -6.65 3.49 -0.25
CA VAL A 56 -5.19 3.46 -0.23
C VAL A 56 -4.67 3.52 -1.66
N LEU A 57 -3.82 4.47 -1.98
CA LEU A 57 -3.16 4.59 -3.27
C LEU A 57 -1.69 4.23 -3.09
N CYS A 58 -1.29 3.10 -3.68
CA CYS A 58 0.11 2.73 -3.74
C CYS A 58 0.66 3.11 -5.12
N CYS A 59 1.73 3.90 -5.17
CA CYS A 59 2.33 4.36 -6.43
C CYS A 59 3.77 3.87 -6.59
N ARG A 60 4.23 3.72 -7.85
CA ARG A 60 5.60 3.28 -8.19
C ARG A 60 6.02 1.93 -7.56
N MET A 61 5.09 0.98 -7.49
CA MET A 61 5.35 -0.34 -6.92
C MET A 61 6.04 -1.25 -7.93
N ALA A 62 7.00 -2.05 -7.44
CA ALA A 62 7.45 -3.24 -8.15
C ALA A 62 6.40 -4.36 -8.03
N PRO A 63 6.21 -5.22 -9.04
CA PRO A 63 5.20 -6.28 -9.02
C PRO A 63 5.26 -7.26 -7.86
N LEU A 64 6.46 -7.60 -7.36
CA LEU A 64 6.59 -8.41 -6.15
C LEU A 64 5.94 -7.73 -4.94
N GLN A 65 6.11 -6.41 -4.80
CA GLN A 65 5.46 -5.64 -3.74
C GLN A 65 3.95 -5.65 -3.92
N LYS A 66 3.47 -5.61 -5.18
CA LYS A 66 2.05 -5.63 -5.52
C LYS A 66 1.39 -6.94 -5.14
N ALA A 67 1.99 -8.06 -5.52
CA ALA A 67 1.56 -9.39 -5.11
C ALA A 67 1.52 -9.51 -3.58
N LYS A 68 2.52 -8.94 -2.89
CA LYS A 68 2.59 -8.94 -1.43
C LYS A 68 1.45 -8.13 -0.80
N VAL A 69 1.18 -6.91 -1.28
CA VAL A 69 0.06 -6.08 -0.79
C VAL A 69 -1.29 -6.75 -1.04
N ILE A 70 -1.54 -7.25 -2.26
CA ILE A 70 -2.81 -7.93 -2.58
C ILE A 70 -3.01 -9.14 -1.67
N ARG A 71 -1.97 -9.95 -1.45
CA ARG A 71 -2.04 -11.09 -0.53
C ARG A 71 -2.33 -10.63 0.89
N LEU A 72 -1.65 -9.59 1.37
CA LEU A 72 -1.82 -9.03 2.70
C LEU A 72 -3.26 -8.56 2.94
N ILE A 73 -3.85 -7.89 1.95
CA ILE A 73 -5.23 -7.43 1.99
C ILE A 73 -6.22 -8.60 1.99
N LYS A 74 -6.00 -9.60 1.14
CA LYS A 74 -6.88 -10.78 1.03
C LYS A 74 -6.92 -11.65 2.29
N ILE A 75 -5.85 -11.64 3.08
CA ILE A 75 -5.83 -12.36 4.38
C ILE A 75 -6.40 -11.51 5.53
N SER A 76 -6.71 -10.23 5.30
CA SER A 76 -7.31 -9.40 6.33
C SER A 76 -8.71 -9.91 6.69
N PRO A 77 -9.16 -9.75 7.95
CA PRO A 77 -10.48 -10.23 8.40
C PRO A 77 -11.65 -9.62 7.61
N GLU A 78 -11.51 -8.38 7.17
CA GLU A 78 -12.54 -7.62 6.44
C GLU A 78 -12.68 -8.09 4.99
N LYS A 79 -11.66 -8.75 4.42
CA LYS A 79 -11.63 -9.25 3.03
C LYS A 79 -12.21 -8.23 2.02
N PRO A 80 -11.68 -7.00 1.99
CA PRO A 80 -12.24 -5.93 1.17
C PRO A 80 -12.15 -6.28 -0.32
N ILE A 81 -13.06 -5.70 -1.10
CA ILE A 81 -13.04 -5.88 -2.55
C ILE A 81 -11.81 -5.15 -3.08
N THR A 82 -10.93 -5.89 -3.75
CA THR A 82 -9.71 -5.34 -4.32
C THR A 82 -9.89 -5.20 -5.81
N LEU A 83 -9.82 -3.96 -6.30
CA LEU A 83 -9.75 -3.67 -7.73
C LEU A 83 -8.32 -3.27 -8.08
N ALA A 84 -7.80 -3.89 -9.13
CA ALA A 84 -6.49 -3.63 -9.70
C ALA A 84 -6.72 -3.09 -11.12
N VAL A 85 -6.37 -1.84 -11.37
CA VAL A 85 -6.50 -1.18 -12.67
C VAL A 85 -5.11 -0.75 -13.13
N GLY A 86 -4.69 -1.14 -14.33
CA GLY A 86 -3.44 -0.67 -14.93
C GLY A 86 -3.64 -0.21 -16.38
N ASP A 87 -2.94 0.86 -16.77
CA ASP A 87 -2.90 1.35 -18.13
C ASP A 87 -1.84 0.57 -18.93
N GLY A 88 -2.26 -0.50 -19.59
CA GLY A 88 -1.37 -1.24 -20.48
C GLY A 88 -1.13 -0.46 -21.77
N ALA A 89 0.05 0.15 -21.96
CA ALA A 89 0.85 0.12 -23.21
C ALA A 89 2.04 1.11 -23.16
N ASN A 90 3.27 0.61 -23.38
CA ASN A 90 4.30 1.28 -24.20
C ASN A 90 5.48 0.33 -24.50
N ASP A 91 5.97 0.47 -25.74
CA ASP A 91 6.64 -0.47 -26.64
C ASP A 91 7.94 -1.20 -26.23
N GLU A 92 8.09 -2.35 -26.93
CA GLU A 92 9.30 -3.01 -27.42
C GLU A 92 10.58 -2.95 -26.57
N SER A 93 10.70 -3.87 -25.61
CA SER A 93 11.89 -4.72 -25.48
C SER A 93 11.64 -5.81 -24.45
N TRP A 94 11.81 -7.04 -24.92
CA TRP A 94 11.57 -8.27 -24.19
C TRP A 94 12.59 -8.46 -23.05
N VAL A 95 12.15 -9.13 -21.98
CA VAL A 95 12.93 -9.73 -20.87
C VAL A 95 12.93 -8.97 -19.52
N LYS A 96 11.80 -9.01 -18.80
CA LYS A 96 11.68 -9.73 -17.49
C LYS A 96 10.26 -9.59 -16.93
N LYS A 97 9.80 -10.69 -16.34
CA LYS A 97 8.40 -11.13 -16.20
C LYS A 97 7.62 -10.50 -15.03
N GLU A 98 8.03 -9.34 -14.53
CA GLU A 98 7.47 -8.81 -13.29
C GLU A 98 7.70 -7.30 -13.20
N ASP A 99 7.28 -6.54 -14.22
CA ASP A 99 7.15 -5.08 -14.12
C ASP A 99 5.97 -4.59 -14.96
N ARG A 100 5.26 -3.58 -14.46
CA ARG A 100 4.28 -2.70 -15.15
C ARG A 100 2.78 -2.99 -15.01
N LEU A 101 2.26 -2.70 -13.82
CA LEU A 101 0.90 -2.18 -13.66
C LEU A 101 0.98 -1.03 -12.63
N GLN A 102 0.73 0.22 -13.03
CA GLN A 102 0.46 1.28 -12.05
C GLN A 102 -0.93 1.00 -11.48
N GLU A 103 -0.99 0.20 -10.41
CA GLU A 103 -2.28 -0.17 -9.82
C GLU A 103 -2.62 0.69 -8.64
N THR A 104 -3.71 1.44 -8.79
CA THR A 104 -4.44 1.92 -7.64
C THR A 104 -5.08 0.71 -6.97
N VAL A 105 -4.61 0.30 -5.80
CA VAL A 105 -5.25 -0.73 -4.98
C VAL A 105 -6.34 -0.06 -4.14
N THR A 106 -7.51 0.17 -4.71
CA THR A 106 -8.62 0.69 -3.91
C THR A 106 -9.11 -0.42 -2.99
N MET A 107 -9.01 -0.22 -1.68
CA MET A 107 -9.66 -1.05 -0.67
C MET A 107 -11.01 -0.39 -0.38
N GLN A 108 -12.11 -0.99 -0.84
CA GLN A 108 -13.48 -0.64 -0.45
C GLN A 108 -14.08 -1.74 0.42
#